data_AF-A0A9P7VUD0-F1
#
_entry.id   AF-A0A9P7VUD0-F1
#
_cell.length_a   1.000
_cell.length_b   1.000
_cell.length_c   1.000
_cell.angle_alpha   90.00
_cell.angle_beta   90.00
_cell.angle_gamma   90.00
#
_symmetry.space_group_name_H-M   'P 1'
#
loop_
_entity.id
_entity.type
_entity.pdbx_description
1 polymer ?
#
loop_
_entity_poly.entity_id
_entity_poly.type
_entity_poly.pdbx_seq_one_letter_code
_entity_poly.pdbx_strand_id
1 'polypeptide(L)'
;MSDAGKFLADNARSALGPILVGVTTNAFISGICMVQYYEYFTSGYRDSWMLLGTVVWLAIVDVLFSINSVVILWQYVIDNFANPAILHQSNWHFNLVPLFLSLTSVPVHVFLAHRIGRFSKSWALFGSLVLLSSSASALGSASAIQSQLASDVVFWLDSELPALMLIGLALSVACDVLMTGLLLYYLRRDKKSFPKTNRKLSVCVQISIQSAIPSTICVIVILVLIKTLDPANFQHVFVFLLGRLYEATLLSSLNFRRSIREIDSLYGVNSIDLLTIRRHPASHDFAVRVTQETKTLTDTEWPIQRSLEPGVQSRVSTQPKLSCS
;
A
#
# COMPACT_ATOMS: atom_id res chain seq x y z
N MET A 1 49.70 3.71 8.00
CA MET A 1 48.45 4.48 8.18
C MET A 1 47.49 4.42 6.97
N SER A 2 47.90 3.96 5.77
CA SER A 2 47.01 3.80 4.60
C SER A 2 45.97 2.68 4.75
N ASP A 3 46.37 1.52 5.29
CA ASP A 3 45.55 0.30 5.10
C ASP A 3 44.47 0.15 6.17
N ALA A 4 44.73 0.60 7.40
CA ALA A 4 43.71 0.70 8.44
C ALA A 4 42.63 1.75 8.08
N GLY A 5 43.01 2.87 7.46
CA GLY A 5 42.06 3.88 7.00
C GLY A 5 41.16 3.38 5.88
N LYS A 6 41.71 2.59 4.94
CA LYS A 6 40.94 1.94 3.87
C LYS A 6 40.00 0.86 4.42
N PHE A 7 40.47 0.01 5.34
CA PHE A 7 39.64 -1.00 6.00
C PHE A 7 38.46 -0.39 6.76
N LEU A 8 38.69 0.71 7.49
CA LEU A 8 37.62 1.43 8.18
C LEU A 8 36.64 2.07 7.19
N ALA A 9 37.14 2.65 6.10
CA ALA A 9 36.30 3.25 5.06
C ALA A 9 35.43 2.21 4.34
N ASP A 10 35.97 1.02 4.04
CA ASP A 10 35.27 -0.04 3.33
C ASP A 10 34.21 -0.71 4.22
N ASN A 11 34.52 -0.93 5.50
CA ASN A 11 33.56 -1.44 6.49
C ASN A 11 32.45 -0.42 6.77
N ALA A 12 32.80 0.86 6.93
CA ALA A 12 31.82 1.93 7.13
C ALA A 12 30.89 2.08 5.92
N ARG A 13 31.41 2.02 4.68
CA ARG A 13 30.59 2.07 3.47
C ARG A 13 29.63 0.89 3.37
N SER A 14 30.10 -0.31 3.66
CA SER A 14 29.30 -1.54 3.55
C SER A 14 28.20 -1.60 4.60
N ALA A 15 28.42 -1.10 5.82
CA ALA A 15 27.41 -1.13 6.88
C ALA A 15 26.49 0.10 6.90
N LEU A 16 27.04 1.32 6.72
CA LEU A 16 26.28 2.57 6.81
C LEU A 16 25.52 2.91 5.52
N GLY A 17 26.06 2.50 4.37
CA GLY A 17 25.44 2.73 3.06
C GLY A 17 23.99 2.22 2.99
N PRO A 18 23.73 0.93 3.29
CA PRO A 18 22.38 0.38 3.31
C PRO A 18 21.46 1.06 4.33
N ILE A 19 21.95 1.42 5.52
CA ILE A 19 21.14 2.13 6.53
C ILE A 19 20.72 3.50 6.00
N LEU A 20 21.66 4.27 5.42
CA LEU A 20 21.38 5.57 4.82
C LEU A 20 20.35 5.46 3.69
N VAL A 21 20.53 4.50 2.77
CA VAL A 21 19.58 4.24 1.67
C VAL A 21 18.22 3.82 2.20
N GLY A 22 18.18 2.95 3.23
CA GLY A 22 16.95 2.51 3.88
C GLY A 22 16.18 3.67 4.51
N VAL A 23 16.85 4.50 5.32
CA VAL A 23 16.22 5.64 6.01
C VAL A 23 15.76 6.72 5.03
N THR A 24 16.55 7.04 4.00
CA THR A 24 16.16 8.03 2.98
C THR A 24 14.98 7.56 2.13
N THR A 25 14.98 6.29 1.70
CA THR A 25 13.83 5.71 0.98
C THR A 25 12.60 5.63 1.89
N ASN A 26 12.78 5.29 3.16
CA ASN A 26 11.72 5.28 4.17
C ASN A 26 11.07 6.67 4.32
N ALA A 27 11.87 7.73 4.41
CA ALA A 27 11.39 9.11 4.48
C ALA A 27 10.61 9.51 3.22
N PHE A 28 11.08 9.11 2.03
CA PHE A 28 10.38 9.37 0.78
C PHE A 28 8.99 8.70 0.74
N ILE A 29 8.90 7.43 1.11
CA ILE A 29 7.60 6.72 1.14
C ILE A 29 6.69 7.27 2.23
N SER A 30 7.21 7.65 3.41
CA SER A 30 6.41 8.33 4.45
C SER A 30 5.77 9.61 3.92
N GLY A 31 6.46 10.37 3.06
CA GLY A 31 5.87 11.51 2.34
C GLY A 31 4.68 11.13 1.47
N ILE A 32 4.75 10.00 0.75
CA ILE A 32 3.62 9.47 -0.04
C ILE A 32 2.46 9.04 0.87
N CYS A 33 2.74 8.35 1.98
CA CYS A 33 1.73 7.98 2.97
C CYS A 33 1.05 9.21 3.56
N MET A 34 1.78 10.28 3.83
CA MET A 34 1.23 11.55 4.34
C MET A 34 0.21 12.18 3.39
N VAL A 35 0.47 12.14 2.08
CA VAL A 35 -0.52 12.57 1.07
C VAL A 35 -1.76 11.68 1.12
N GLN A 36 -1.58 10.37 1.27
CA GLN A 36 -2.71 9.45 1.38
C GLN A 36 -3.54 9.67 2.64
N TYR A 37 -2.91 10.00 3.78
CA TYR A 37 -3.63 10.41 4.99
C TYR A 37 -4.43 11.69 4.77
N TYR A 38 -3.83 12.70 4.15
CA TYR A 38 -4.51 13.95 3.86
C TYR A 38 -5.75 13.72 2.97
N GLU A 39 -5.62 12.91 1.93
CA GLU A 39 -6.76 12.51 1.09
C GLU A 39 -7.84 11.79 1.88
N TYR A 40 -7.46 10.93 2.83
CA TYR A 40 -8.40 10.23 3.70
C TYR A 40 -9.19 11.21 4.57
N PHE A 41 -8.53 12.15 5.25
CA PHE A 41 -9.22 13.09 6.15
C PHE A 41 -10.08 14.12 5.39
N THR A 42 -9.68 14.52 4.19
CA THR A 42 -10.44 15.48 3.36
C THR A 42 -11.61 14.87 2.61
N SER A 43 -11.67 13.54 2.51
CA SER A 43 -12.71 12.83 1.77
C SER A 43 -14.11 12.88 2.40
N GLY A 44 -14.23 13.29 3.67
CA GLY A 44 -15.53 13.45 4.35
C GLY A 44 -16.29 12.13 4.60
N TYR A 45 -15.59 10.98 4.68
CA TYR A 45 -16.24 9.70 4.98
C TYR A 45 -16.84 9.64 6.38
N ARG A 46 -18.06 9.09 6.47
CA ARG A 46 -18.62 8.54 7.71
C ARG A 46 -18.20 7.08 7.85
N ASP A 47 -16.90 6.85 7.95
CA ASP A 47 -16.37 5.53 8.27
C ASP A 47 -16.65 5.16 9.72
N SER A 48 -16.60 3.87 10.04
CA SER A 48 -16.75 3.42 11.42
C SER A 48 -15.63 3.99 12.29
N TRP A 49 -15.94 4.30 13.55
CA TRP A 49 -14.96 4.77 14.54
C TRP A 49 -13.74 3.85 14.65
N MET A 50 -13.92 2.56 14.40
CA MET A 50 -12.84 1.58 14.39
C MET A 50 -11.86 1.81 13.24
N LEU A 51 -12.34 2.12 12.03
CA LEU A 51 -11.50 2.41 10.88
C LEU A 51 -10.77 3.75 11.04
N LEU A 52 -11.49 4.77 11.51
CA LEU A 52 -10.89 6.08 11.82
C LEU A 52 -9.79 5.94 12.88
N GLY A 53 -10.04 5.15 13.93
CA GLY A 53 -9.06 4.82 14.97
C GLY A 53 -7.83 4.13 14.40
N THR A 54 -7.99 3.14 13.50
CA THR A 54 -6.86 2.48 12.82
C THR A 54 -6.03 3.48 11.99
N VAL A 55 -6.67 4.37 11.23
CA VAL A 55 -5.94 5.34 10.39
C VAL A 55 -5.18 6.36 11.25
N VAL A 56 -5.81 6.89 12.29
CA VAL A 56 -5.15 7.81 13.23
C VAL A 56 -3.99 7.12 13.96
N TRP A 57 -4.18 5.88 14.39
CA TRP A 57 -3.13 5.07 15.00
C TRP A 57 -1.94 4.89 14.06
N LEU A 58 -2.18 4.49 12.81
CA LEU A 58 -1.13 4.31 11.81
C LEU A 58 -0.39 5.64 11.54
N ALA A 59 -1.09 6.78 11.47
CA ALA A 59 -0.45 8.08 11.27
C ALA A 59 0.49 8.46 12.44
N ILE A 60 0.08 8.18 13.69
CA ILE A 60 0.91 8.43 14.87
C ILE A 60 2.16 7.54 14.84
N VAL A 61 1.96 6.23 14.58
CA VAL A 61 3.06 5.27 14.48
C VAL A 61 4.00 5.62 13.32
N ASP A 62 3.47 6.11 12.19
CA ASP A 62 4.27 6.50 11.01
C ASP A 62 5.26 7.61 11.35
N VAL A 63 4.77 8.67 12.01
CA VAL A 63 5.56 9.81 12.47
C VAL A 63 6.60 9.39 13.51
N LEU A 64 6.22 8.59 14.51
CA LEU A 64 7.16 8.10 15.52
C LEU A 64 8.25 7.23 14.91
N PHE A 65 7.90 6.37 13.95
CA PHE A 65 8.87 5.54 13.24
C PHE A 65 9.80 6.37 12.36
N SER A 66 9.30 7.45 11.74
CA SER A 66 10.12 8.41 10.99
C SER A 66 11.13 9.12 11.89
N ILE A 67 10.69 9.62 13.06
CA ILE A 67 11.59 10.24 14.04
C ILE A 67 12.66 9.25 14.49
N ASN A 68 12.28 8.02 14.86
CA ASN A 68 13.22 6.99 15.27
C ASN A 68 14.25 6.68 14.16
N SER A 69 13.81 6.64 12.90
CA SER A 69 14.70 6.39 11.75
C SER A 69 15.74 7.50 11.57
N VAL A 70 15.38 8.76 11.81
CA VAL A 70 16.32 9.89 11.77
C VAL A 70 17.31 9.82 12.93
N VAL A 71 16.85 9.43 14.14
CA VAL A 71 17.74 9.28 15.30
C VAL A 71 18.75 8.14 15.09
N ILE A 72 18.31 7.01 14.53
CA ILE A 72 19.22 5.92 14.11
C ILE A 72 20.30 6.50 13.19
N LEU A 73 19.90 7.21 12.13
CA LEU A 73 20.85 7.77 11.17
C LEU A 73 21.83 8.74 11.83
N TRP A 74 21.33 9.62 12.71
CA TRP A 74 22.16 10.57 13.45
C TRP A 74 23.21 9.87 14.32
N GLN A 75 22.81 8.85 15.08
CA GLN A 75 23.72 8.15 15.99
C GLN A 75 24.80 7.35 15.25
N TYR A 76 24.47 6.73 14.12
CA TYR A 76 25.43 5.96 13.33
C TYR A 76 26.33 6.83 12.45
N VAL A 77 25.85 8.00 11.98
CA VAL A 77 26.59 8.84 11.02
C VAL A 77 27.32 10.02 11.69
N ILE A 78 26.77 10.61 12.77
CA ILE A 78 27.31 11.83 13.37
C ILE A 78 28.00 11.51 14.68
N ASP A 79 27.27 10.99 15.67
CA ASP A 79 27.79 10.83 17.04
C ASP A 79 28.95 9.83 17.10
N ASN A 80 28.94 8.82 16.23
CA ASN A 80 29.89 7.70 16.26
C ASN A 80 30.69 7.52 14.97
N PHE A 81 30.84 8.62 14.21
CA PHE A 81 31.65 8.65 13.00
C PHE A 81 33.10 8.28 13.34
N ALA A 82 33.54 7.09 12.93
CA ALA A 82 34.86 6.47 13.19
C ALA A 82 35.01 5.54 14.41
N ASN A 83 33.93 5.14 15.10
CA ASN A 83 34.00 4.07 16.10
C ASN A 83 33.46 2.73 15.54
N PRO A 84 34.33 1.78 15.13
CA PRO A 84 33.89 0.50 14.57
C PRO A 84 33.23 -0.42 15.61
N ALA A 85 33.43 -0.18 16.91
CA ALA A 85 32.83 -1.00 17.96
C ALA A 85 31.29 -0.87 18.01
N ILE A 86 30.77 0.27 17.53
CA ILE A 86 29.33 0.58 17.60
C ILE A 86 28.56 -0.09 16.46
N LEU A 87 29.24 -0.49 15.38
CA LEU A 87 28.66 -1.38 14.36
C LEU A 87 28.42 -2.80 14.92
N HIS A 88 29.16 -3.18 15.97
CA HIS A 88 29.01 -4.45 16.67
C HIS A 88 28.23 -4.32 17.99
N GLN A 89 27.62 -3.17 18.27
CA GLN A 89 26.73 -3.01 19.43
C GLN A 89 25.35 -2.63 18.95
N SER A 90 24.35 -3.43 19.35
CA SER A 90 22.97 -3.18 18.96
C SER A 90 22.43 -1.96 19.71
N ASN A 91 22.28 -0.85 19.01
CA ASN A 91 21.70 0.36 19.55
C ASN A 91 20.20 0.15 19.83
N TRP A 92 19.72 0.65 20.97
CA TRP A 92 18.32 0.49 21.38
C TRP A 92 17.31 1.00 20.35
N HIS A 93 17.60 2.13 19.68
CA HIS A 93 16.74 2.65 18.62
C HIS A 93 16.59 1.70 17.43
N PHE A 94 17.66 0.96 17.13
CA PHE A 94 17.65 -0.04 16.07
C PHE A 94 16.80 -1.26 16.46
N ASN A 95 16.89 -1.69 17.72
CA ASN A 95 16.02 -2.74 18.25
C ASN A 95 14.54 -2.33 18.35
N LEU A 96 14.21 -1.04 18.31
CA LEU A 96 12.81 -0.61 18.21
C LEU A 96 12.19 -0.81 16.82
N VAL A 97 12.99 -0.99 15.77
CA VAL A 97 12.48 -1.09 14.39
C VAL A 97 11.45 -2.22 14.25
N PRO A 98 11.71 -3.48 14.68
CA PRO A 98 10.72 -4.57 14.61
C PRO A 98 9.45 -4.30 15.44
N LEU A 99 9.54 -3.50 16.50
CA LEU A 99 8.37 -3.10 17.29
C LEU A 99 7.47 -2.15 16.47
N PHE A 100 8.04 -1.13 15.82
CA PHE A 100 7.27 -0.25 14.93
C PHE A 100 6.64 -1.00 13.77
N LEU A 101 7.35 -1.98 13.18
CA LEU A 101 6.77 -2.85 12.15
C LEU A 101 5.57 -3.63 12.69
N SER A 102 5.68 -4.19 13.90
CA SER A 102 4.58 -4.93 14.56
C SER A 102 3.37 -4.04 14.88
N LEU A 103 3.61 -2.81 15.35
CA LEU A 103 2.54 -1.84 15.63
C LEU A 103 1.80 -1.38 14.37
N THR A 104 2.45 -1.50 13.20
CA THR A 104 1.88 -1.16 11.89
C THR A 104 1.20 -2.37 11.24
N SER A 105 1.82 -3.55 11.27
CA SER A 105 1.34 -4.75 10.59
C SER A 105 0.06 -5.31 11.22
N VAL A 106 -0.04 -5.34 12.56
CA VAL A 106 -1.18 -5.94 13.27
C VAL A 106 -2.50 -5.24 12.91
N PRO A 107 -2.64 -3.90 13.01
CA PRO A 107 -3.87 -3.21 12.60
C PRO A 107 -4.20 -3.41 11.11
N VAL A 108 -3.18 -3.39 10.24
CA VAL A 108 -3.36 -3.60 8.79
C VAL A 108 -3.89 -5.01 8.50
N HIS A 109 -3.32 -6.03 9.13
CA HIS A 109 -3.75 -7.42 8.96
C HIS A 109 -5.11 -7.68 9.58
N VAL A 110 -5.42 -7.09 10.74
CA VAL A 110 -6.78 -7.16 11.32
C VAL A 110 -7.81 -6.56 10.37
N PHE A 111 -7.51 -5.42 9.74
CA PHE A 111 -8.39 -4.81 8.74
C PHE A 111 -8.59 -5.70 7.51
N LEU A 112 -7.51 -6.24 6.95
CA LEU A 112 -7.57 -7.16 5.82
C LEU A 112 -8.31 -8.46 6.17
N ALA A 113 -8.10 -8.99 7.38
CA ALA A 113 -8.73 -10.21 7.86
C ALA A 113 -10.23 -9.97 8.05
N HIS A 114 -10.61 -8.81 8.61
CA HIS A 114 -12.01 -8.42 8.75
C HIS A 114 -12.71 -8.38 7.39
N ARG A 115 -12.04 -7.83 6.38
CA ARG A 115 -12.53 -7.83 5.00
C ARG A 115 -12.72 -9.26 4.46
N ILE A 116 -11.77 -10.15 4.67
CA ILE A 116 -11.87 -11.56 4.26
C ILE A 116 -13.02 -12.27 5.00
N GLY A 117 -13.16 -12.05 6.32
CA GLY A 117 -14.22 -12.64 7.14
C GLY A 117 -15.62 -12.25 6.67
N ARG A 118 -15.80 -11.02 6.20
CA ARG A 118 -17.07 -10.56 5.60
C ARG A 118 -17.42 -11.30 4.30
N PHE A 119 -16.43 -11.69 3.49
CA PHE A 119 -16.65 -12.48 2.27
C PHE A 119 -16.83 -13.97 2.55
N SER A 120 -16.06 -14.50 3.49
CA SER A 120 -16.12 -15.91 3.86
C SER A 120 -17.38 -16.29 4.64
N LYS A 121 -17.96 -15.35 5.41
CA LYS A 121 -18.98 -15.59 6.44
C LYS A 121 -18.53 -16.56 7.55
N SER A 122 -17.25 -16.91 7.62
CA SER A 122 -16.67 -17.77 8.66
C SER A 122 -15.83 -16.93 9.63
N TRP A 123 -16.24 -16.91 10.90
CA TRP A 123 -15.48 -16.27 11.98
C TRP A 123 -14.20 -17.04 12.35
N ALA A 124 -14.15 -18.35 12.08
CA ALA A 124 -12.96 -19.17 12.33
C ALA A 124 -11.78 -18.76 11.45
N LEU A 125 -12.02 -18.43 10.16
CA LEU A 125 -10.96 -17.93 9.28
C LEU A 125 -10.46 -16.55 9.69
N PHE A 126 -11.34 -15.67 10.16
CA PHE A 126 -10.94 -14.39 10.69
C PHE A 126 -10.01 -14.58 11.91
N GLY A 127 -10.43 -15.41 12.87
CA GLY A 127 -9.64 -15.72 14.06
C GLY A 127 -8.27 -16.31 13.72
N SER A 128 -8.20 -17.29 12.81
CA SER A 128 -6.93 -17.92 12.45
C SER A 128 -5.95 -16.96 11.77
N LEU A 129 -6.43 -16.06 10.90
CA LEU A 129 -5.58 -15.07 10.23
C LEU A 129 -5.04 -14.02 11.21
N VAL A 130 -5.88 -13.56 12.14
CA VAL A 130 -5.46 -12.61 13.19
C VAL A 130 -4.46 -13.26 14.13
N LEU A 131 -4.68 -14.52 14.54
CA LEU A 131 -3.73 -15.27 15.36
C LEU A 131 -2.40 -15.47 14.63
N LEU A 132 -2.43 -15.80 13.34
CA LEU A 132 -1.23 -15.98 12.53
C LEU A 132 -0.41 -14.68 12.41
N SER A 133 -1.08 -13.57 12.13
CA SER A 133 -0.42 -12.25 12.08
C SER A 133 0.14 -11.84 13.44
N SER A 134 -0.62 -12.06 14.51
CA SER A 134 -0.23 -11.64 15.86
C SER A 134 0.94 -12.46 16.37
N SER A 135 0.97 -13.77 16.07
CA SER A 135 2.11 -14.64 16.40
C SER A 135 3.37 -14.26 15.61
N ALA A 136 3.27 -13.93 14.32
CA ALA A 136 4.41 -13.44 13.55
C ALA A 136 5.00 -12.15 14.14
N SER A 137 4.13 -11.20 14.49
CA SER A 137 4.53 -9.91 15.07
C SER A 137 5.09 -10.06 16.50
N ALA A 138 4.52 -10.98 17.29
CA ALA A 138 5.02 -11.30 18.62
C ALA A 138 6.42 -11.92 18.56
N LEU A 139 6.67 -12.85 17.63
CA LEU A 139 7.99 -13.44 17.44
C LEU A 139 9.03 -12.39 16.99
N GLY A 140 8.66 -11.52 16.05
CA GLY A 140 9.52 -10.41 15.64
C GLY A 140 9.85 -9.47 16.79
N SER A 141 8.85 -9.09 17.59
CA SER A 141 9.04 -8.22 18.77
C SER A 141 9.86 -8.90 19.87
N ALA A 142 9.63 -10.19 20.12
CA ALA A 142 10.39 -10.96 21.10
C ALA A 142 11.86 -11.07 20.72
N SER A 143 12.17 -11.29 19.44
CA SER A 143 13.55 -11.31 18.95
C SER A 143 14.26 -9.97 19.16
N ALA A 144 13.54 -8.86 19.00
CA ALA A 144 14.08 -7.52 19.23
C ALA A 144 14.34 -7.22 20.72
N ILE A 145 13.45 -7.66 21.61
CA ILE A 145 13.63 -7.51 23.06
C ILE A 145 14.80 -8.36 23.55
N GLN A 146 14.89 -9.61 23.07
CA GLN A 146 16.02 -10.48 23.41
C GLN A 146 17.35 -9.92 22.87
N SER A 147 17.33 -9.22 21.73
CA SER A 147 18.47 -8.45 21.21
C SER A 147 18.99 -7.40 22.15
N GLN A 148 18.07 -6.68 22.80
CA GLN A 148 18.43 -5.62 23.72
C GLN A 148 19.00 -6.17 25.04
N LEU A 149 18.55 -7.35 25.47
CA LEU A 149 18.98 -7.98 26.72
C LEU A 149 20.31 -8.73 26.59
N ALA A 150 20.61 -9.26 25.39
CA ALA A 150 21.91 -9.86 25.09
C ALA A 150 22.94 -8.73 24.82
N SER A 151 23.68 -8.35 25.86
CA SER A 151 24.65 -7.24 25.82
C SER A 151 25.85 -7.46 24.89
N ASP A 152 26.06 -8.66 24.34
CA ASP A 152 27.16 -9.00 23.42
C ASP A 152 26.66 -9.63 22.10
N VAL A 153 27.16 -9.14 20.97
CA VAL A 153 26.88 -9.67 19.62
C VAL A 153 27.56 -11.03 19.37
N VAL A 154 28.51 -11.43 20.22
CA VAL A 154 29.09 -12.78 20.20
C VAL A 154 28.08 -13.81 20.72
N PHE A 155 27.24 -13.45 21.70
CA PHE A 155 26.14 -14.31 22.15
C PHE A 155 25.07 -14.46 21.07
N TRP A 156 24.87 -13.43 20.23
CA TRP A 156 23.93 -13.43 19.10
C TRP A 156 24.20 -14.51 18.05
N LEU A 157 25.47 -14.85 17.81
CA LEU A 157 25.86 -15.83 16.80
C LEU A 157 25.80 -17.28 17.32
N ASP A 158 25.93 -17.46 18.64
CA ASP A 158 26.02 -18.77 19.31
C ASP A 158 24.69 -19.22 19.95
N SER A 159 23.65 -18.38 19.90
CA SER A 159 22.33 -18.63 20.51
C SER A 159 21.21 -18.80 19.49
N GLU A 160 20.06 -19.33 19.91
CA GLU A 160 18.87 -19.56 19.08
C GLU A 160 18.16 -18.27 18.57
N LEU A 161 18.72 -17.08 18.87
CA LEU A 161 18.16 -15.77 18.51
C LEU A 161 17.93 -15.56 16.99
N PRO A 162 18.83 -15.98 16.08
CA PRO A 162 18.59 -15.89 14.65
C PRO A 162 17.41 -16.77 14.21
N ALA A 163 17.17 -17.88 14.90
CA ALA A 163 16.10 -18.82 14.54
C ALA A 163 14.72 -18.21 14.81
N LEU A 164 14.52 -17.51 15.94
CA LEU A 164 13.25 -16.83 16.25
C LEU A 164 12.92 -15.74 15.22
N MET A 165 13.90 -14.93 14.84
CA MET A 165 13.72 -13.90 13.80
C MET A 165 13.37 -14.53 12.45
N LEU A 166 14.07 -15.60 12.05
CA LEU A 166 13.82 -16.33 10.81
C LEU A 166 12.43 -16.97 10.78
N ILE A 167 11.99 -17.58 11.88
CA ILE A 167 10.65 -18.17 12.00
C ILE A 167 9.60 -17.07 11.94
N GLY A 168 9.79 -15.95 12.63
CA GLY A 168 8.89 -14.79 12.58
C GLY A 168 8.74 -14.23 11.17
N LEU A 169 9.85 -14.05 10.45
CA LEU A 169 9.86 -13.60 9.05
C LEU A 169 9.17 -14.60 8.12
N ALA A 170 9.46 -15.89 8.24
CA ALA A 170 8.81 -16.93 7.46
C ALA A 170 7.29 -16.95 7.69
N LEU A 171 6.86 -16.76 8.95
CA LEU A 171 5.45 -16.67 9.31
C LEU A 171 4.80 -15.41 8.74
N SER A 172 5.53 -14.29 8.69
CA SER A 172 5.07 -13.06 8.03
C SER A 172 4.86 -13.26 6.53
N VAL A 173 5.81 -13.90 5.82
CA VAL A 173 5.64 -14.25 4.39
C VAL A 173 4.41 -15.13 4.21
N ALA A 174 4.27 -16.18 5.03
CA ALA A 174 3.14 -17.09 4.95
C ALA A 174 1.82 -16.33 5.19
N CYS A 175 1.77 -15.43 6.17
CA CYS A 175 0.61 -14.59 6.46
C CYS A 175 0.24 -13.73 5.24
N ASP A 176 1.19 -12.99 4.68
CA ASP A 176 0.94 -12.08 3.56
C ASP A 176 0.47 -12.82 2.30
N VAL A 177 1.09 -13.98 1.99
CA VAL A 177 0.70 -14.84 0.85
C VAL A 177 -0.69 -15.41 1.06
N LEU A 178 -0.99 -15.93 2.25
CA LEU A 178 -2.31 -16.46 2.58
C LEU A 178 -3.40 -15.37 2.51
N MET A 179 -3.14 -14.20 3.07
CA MET A 179 -4.07 -13.07 3.07
C MET A 179 -4.37 -12.60 1.65
N THR A 180 -3.32 -12.41 0.84
CA THR A 180 -3.45 -12.00 -0.56
C THR A 180 -4.16 -13.07 -1.39
N GLY A 181 -3.82 -14.35 -1.18
CA GLY A 181 -4.42 -15.49 -1.85
C GLY A 181 -5.90 -15.67 -1.52
N LEU A 182 -6.28 -15.54 -0.25
CA LEU A 182 -7.68 -15.62 0.19
C LEU A 182 -8.50 -14.46 -0.36
N LEU A 183 -7.97 -13.24 -0.34
CA LEU A 183 -8.64 -12.07 -0.91
C LEU A 183 -8.89 -12.25 -2.41
N LEU A 184 -7.93 -12.81 -3.14
CA LEU A 184 -8.06 -13.19 -4.55
C LEU A 184 -9.11 -14.27 -4.78
N TYR A 185 -9.08 -15.34 -3.97
CA TYR A 185 -9.99 -16.48 -4.08
C TYR A 185 -11.45 -16.04 -3.87
N TYR A 186 -11.74 -15.35 -2.77
CA TYR A 186 -13.09 -14.90 -2.46
C TYR A 186 -13.60 -13.89 -3.47
N LEU A 187 -12.74 -13.00 -3.98
CA LEU A 187 -13.13 -12.08 -5.05
C LEU A 187 -13.58 -12.84 -6.31
N ARG A 188 -12.81 -13.85 -6.73
CA ARG A 188 -13.15 -14.64 -7.93
C ARG A 188 -14.44 -15.42 -7.74
N ARG A 189 -14.68 -15.94 -6.53
CA ARG A 189 -15.91 -16.65 -6.18
C ARG A 189 -17.12 -15.72 -6.23
N ASP A 190 -17.05 -14.58 -5.56
CA ASP A 190 -18.20 -13.68 -5.42
C ASP A 190 -18.56 -13.02 -6.74
N LYS A 191 -17.59 -12.72 -7.62
CA LYS A 191 -17.82 -12.24 -8.99
C LYS A 191 -18.86 -13.04 -9.76
N LYS A 192 -18.93 -14.37 -9.54
CA LYS A 192 -19.92 -15.24 -10.19
C LYS A 192 -21.36 -15.04 -9.68
N SER A 193 -21.54 -14.47 -8.48
CA SER A 193 -22.84 -14.39 -7.80
C SER A 193 -23.58 -13.06 -7.96
N PHE A 194 -22.90 -11.90 -8.12
CA PHE A 194 -23.55 -10.57 -8.17
C PHE A 194 -22.83 -9.53 -9.07
N PRO A 195 -23.00 -9.56 -10.40
CA PRO A 195 -22.13 -8.85 -11.36
C PRO A 195 -22.02 -7.32 -11.20
N LYS A 196 -23.08 -6.62 -10.74
CA LYS A 196 -23.08 -5.13 -10.64
C LYS A 196 -22.37 -4.60 -9.38
N THR A 197 -22.68 -5.13 -8.19
CA THR A 197 -22.02 -4.75 -6.92
C THR A 197 -20.56 -5.19 -6.88
N ASN A 198 -20.24 -6.31 -7.55
CA ASN A 198 -18.90 -6.88 -7.58
C ASN A 198 -17.89 -6.09 -8.40
N ARG A 199 -18.32 -5.20 -9.32
CA ARG A 199 -17.36 -4.44 -10.16
C ARG A 199 -16.57 -3.44 -9.31
N LYS A 200 -17.26 -2.62 -8.50
CA LYS A 200 -16.63 -1.64 -7.60
C LYS A 200 -15.72 -2.33 -6.58
N LEU A 201 -16.22 -3.42 -5.99
CA LEU A 201 -15.47 -4.20 -5.03
C LEU A 201 -14.23 -4.87 -5.65
N SER A 202 -14.35 -5.38 -6.87
CA SER A 202 -13.24 -6.00 -7.60
C SER A 202 -12.07 -5.06 -7.81
N VAL A 203 -12.33 -3.80 -8.18
CA VAL A 203 -11.23 -2.88 -8.45
C VAL A 203 -10.52 -2.49 -7.14
N CYS A 204 -11.27 -2.26 -6.06
CA CYS A 204 -10.69 -2.03 -4.74
C CYS A 204 -9.82 -3.21 -4.29
N VAL A 205 -10.27 -4.46 -4.48
CA VAL A 205 -9.46 -5.65 -4.16
C VAL A 205 -8.24 -5.76 -5.07
N GLN A 206 -8.37 -5.55 -6.38
CA GLN A 206 -7.25 -5.60 -7.32
C GLN A 206 -6.16 -4.60 -6.94
N ILE A 207 -6.54 -3.42 -6.48
CA ILE A 207 -5.59 -2.41 -6.01
C ILE A 207 -4.93 -2.85 -4.72
N SER A 208 -5.70 -3.41 -3.76
CA SER A 208 -5.13 -3.97 -2.53
C SER A 208 -4.07 -5.03 -2.82
N ILE A 209 -4.32 -5.91 -3.80
CA ILE A 209 -3.37 -6.95 -4.21
C ILE A 209 -2.15 -6.34 -4.89
N GLN A 210 -2.37 -5.39 -5.80
CA GLN A 210 -1.27 -4.75 -6.52
C GLN A 210 -0.34 -3.99 -5.54
N SER A 211 -0.87 -3.44 -4.45
CA SER A 211 -0.07 -2.82 -3.40
C SER A 211 0.53 -3.81 -2.40
N ALA A 212 -0.06 -5.00 -2.21
CA ALA A 212 0.46 -6.05 -1.32
C ALA A 212 1.59 -6.89 -1.93
N ILE A 213 1.70 -6.95 -3.26
CA ILE A 213 2.80 -7.66 -3.94
C ILE A 213 4.18 -7.08 -3.56
N PRO A 214 4.41 -5.75 -3.58
CA PRO A 214 5.65 -5.15 -3.11
C PRO A 214 6.07 -5.58 -1.69
N SER A 215 5.15 -5.62 -0.72
CA SER A 215 5.49 -6.02 0.65
C SER A 215 5.91 -7.49 0.72
N THR A 216 5.16 -8.40 0.08
CA THR A 216 5.54 -9.83 0.02
C THR A 216 6.92 -10.06 -0.60
N ILE A 217 7.23 -9.36 -1.69
CA ILE A 217 8.55 -9.43 -2.33
C ILE A 217 9.63 -8.93 -1.36
N CYS A 218 9.39 -7.81 -0.66
CA CYS A 218 10.35 -7.28 0.31
C CYS A 218 10.66 -8.28 1.42
N VAL A 219 9.66 -8.92 2.03
CA VAL A 219 9.91 -9.92 3.09
C VAL A 219 10.69 -11.13 2.56
N ILE A 220 10.39 -11.59 1.34
CA ILE A 220 11.14 -12.69 0.71
C ILE A 220 12.61 -12.30 0.50
N VAL A 221 12.88 -11.08 0.01
CA VAL A 221 14.24 -10.57 -0.17
C VAL A 221 14.97 -10.47 1.17
N ILE A 222 14.31 -9.96 2.21
CA ILE A 222 14.88 -9.92 3.58
C ILE A 222 15.27 -11.33 4.05
N LEU A 223 14.38 -12.30 3.89
CA LEU A 223 14.62 -13.69 4.30
C LEU A 223 15.82 -14.29 3.57
N VAL A 224 15.92 -14.08 2.25
CA VAL A 224 17.04 -14.55 1.44
C VAL A 224 18.36 -13.91 1.90
N LEU A 225 18.39 -12.58 2.07
CA LEU A 225 19.60 -11.85 2.46
C LEU A 225 20.13 -12.26 3.85
N ILE A 226 19.22 -12.47 4.82
CA ILE A 226 19.58 -13.00 6.14
C ILE A 226 20.18 -14.40 6.02
N LYS A 227 19.60 -15.27 5.18
CA LYS A 227 20.07 -16.65 5.00
C LYS A 227 21.40 -16.75 4.26
N THR A 228 21.67 -15.84 3.32
CA THR A 228 22.92 -15.83 2.56
C THR A 228 24.07 -15.15 3.30
N LEU A 229 23.87 -14.70 4.54
CA LEU A 229 24.88 -14.01 5.36
C LEU A 229 25.53 -12.84 4.61
N ASP A 230 24.69 -11.96 4.06
CA ASP A 230 25.16 -10.82 3.27
C ASP A 230 26.10 -9.92 4.11
N PRO A 231 27.41 -9.82 3.76
CA PRO A 231 28.39 -9.06 4.53
C PRO A 231 28.10 -7.56 4.53
N ALA A 232 27.29 -7.09 3.58
CA ALA A 232 26.92 -5.69 3.44
C ALA A 232 25.59 -5.33 4.12
N ASN A 233 24.91 -6.26 4.83
CA ASN A 233 23.68 -5.98 5.57
C ASN A 233 22.57 -5.28 4.75
N PHE A 234 22.44 -5.56 3.44
CA PHE A 234 21.43 -4.91 2.58
C PHE A 234 19.98 -5.21 3.01
N GLN A 235 19.78 -6.25 3.81
CA GLN A 235 18.49 -6.58 4.44
C GLN A 235 17.84 -5.39 5.16
N HIS A 236 18.63 -4.49 5.77
CA HIS A 236 18.08 -3.36 6.52
C HIS A 236 17.33 -2.36 5.64
N VAL A 237 17.74 -2.16 4.37
CA VAL A 237 17.02 -1.30 3.42
C VAL A 237 15.56 -1.73 3.31
N PHE A 238 15.34 -3.04 3.13
CA PHE A 238 14.01 -3.60 2.96
C PHE A 238 13.22 -3.65 4.27
N VAL A 239 13.89 -3.85 5.41
CA VAL A 239 13.24 -3.82 6.74
C VAL A 239 12.65 -2.44 7.03
N PHE A 240 13.40 -1.36 6.77
CA PHE A 240 12.88 0.01 6.92
C PHE A 240 11.72 0.30 5.97
N LEU A 241 11.73 -0.31 4.77
CA LEU A 241 10.67 -0.14 3.77
C LEU A 241 9.38 -0.88 4.12
N LEU A 242 9.50 -2.04 4.77
CA LEU A 242 8.41 -2.99 4.93
C LEU A 242 7.21 -2.41 5.68
N GLY A 243 7.46 -1.71 6.79
CA GLY A 243 6.40 -1.05 7.57
C GLY A 243 5.57 -0.08 6.71
N ARG A 244 6.26 0.73 5.87
CA ARG A 244 5.61 1.69 4.98
C ARG A 244 4.79 1.03 3.89
N LEU A 245 5.24 -0.11 3.37
CA LEU A 245 4.50 -0.83 2.34
C LEU A 245 3.18 -1.40 2.87
N TYR A 246 3.13 -1.87 4.12
CA TYR A 246 1.90 -2.32 4.77
C TYR A 246 0.89 -1.17 4.90
N GLU A 247 1.36 -0.03 5.37
CA GLU A 247 0.56 1.17 5.56
C GLU A 247 0.04 1.74 4.25
N ALA A 248 0.92 1.90 3.25
CA ALA A 248 0.55 2.37 1.91
C ALA A 248 -0.46 1.43 1.22
N THR A 249 -0.38 0.13 1.47
CA THR A 249 -1.35 -0.86 0.97
C THR A 249 -2.74 -0.62 1.54
N LEU A 250 -2.84 -0.40 2.85
CA LEU A 250 -4.10 -0.13 3.52
C LEU A 250 -4.69 1.20 3.05
N LEU A 251 -3.90 2.27 3.07
CA LEU A 251 -4.33 3.61 2.69
C LEU A 251 -4.75 3.67 1.22
N SER A 252 -3.97 3.07 0.31
CA SER A 252 -4.35 2.94 -1.10
C SER A 252 -5.69 2.21 -1.28
N SER A 253 -5.92 1.14 -0.51
CA SER A 253 -7.21 0.44 -0.54
C SER A 253 -8.38 1.29 -0.02
N LEU A 254 -8.15 2.20 0.92
CA LEU A 254 -9.16 3.10 1.46
C LEU A 254 -9.44 4.26 0.50
N ASN A 255 -8.39 4.97 0.08
CA ASN A 255 -8.49 6.14 -0.79
C ASN A 255 -9.08 5.78 -2.16
N PHE A 256 -8.84 4.56 -2.65
CA PHE A 256 -9.43 4.16 -3.92
C PHE A 256 -10.97 4.11 -3.90
N ARG A 257 -11.60 3.90 -2.74
CA ARG A 257 -13.06 3.95 -2.61
C ARG A 257 -13.62 5.32 -3.03
N ARG A 258 -12.82 6.38 -2.87
CA ARG A 258 -13.12 7.74 -3.32
C ARG A 258 -13.17 7.85 -4.82
N SER A 259 -12.09 7.43 -5.47
CA SER A 259 -11.98 7.48 -6.93
C SER A 259 -13.15 6.76 -7.59
N ILE A 260 -13.54 5.57 -7.09
CA ILE A 260 -14.71 4.85 -7.61
C ILE A 260 -16.00 5.67 -7.48
N ARG A 261 -16.24 6.34 -6.35
CA ARG A 261 -17.49 7.07 -6.10
C ARG A 261 -17.56 8.39 -6.87
N GLU A 262 -16.45 9.12 -6.98
CA GLU A 262 -16.38 10.32 -7.82
C GLU A 262 -16.66 9.96 -9.27
N ILE A 263 -16.02 8.90 -9.76
CA ILE A 263 -16.27 8.34 -11.09
C ILE A 263 -17.75 7.93 -11.27
N ASP A 264 -18.35 7.28 -10.27
CA ASP A 264 -19.77 6.89 -10.30
C ASP A 264 -20.71 8.10 -10.37
N SER A 265 -20.39 9.19 -9.67
CA SER A 265 -21.18 10.42 -9.66
C SER A 265 -21.09 11.22 -10.97
N LEU A 266 -19.93 11.18 -11.64
CA LEU A 266 -19.69 11.91 -12.89
C LEU A 266 -20.25 11.21 -14.12
N TYR A 267 -20.27 9.87 -14.12
CA TYR A 267 -20.51 9.08 -15.34
C TYR A 267 -21.73 8.17 -15.29
N GLY A 268 -22.47 8.11 -14.17
CA GLY A 268 -23.77 7.43 -14.06
C GLY A 268 -23.82 6.05 -14.74
N VAL A 269 -23.38 5.01 -14.02
CA VAL A 269 -23.40 3.57 -14.37
C VAL A 269 -23.90 3.27 -15.80
N ASN A 270 -22.99 3.21 -16.79
CA ASN A 270 -23.09 2.22 -17.88
C ASN A 270 -21.82 1.96 -18.71
N SER A 271 -20.72 2.71 -18.59
CA SER A 271 -19.55 2.39 -19.41
C SER A 271 -18.24 2.91 -18.84
N ILE A 272 -17.69 2.20 -17.85
CA ILE A 272 -16.30 2.42 -17.46
C ILE A 272 -15.62 1.08 -17.32
N ASP A 273 -14.95 0.67 -18.39
CA ASP A 273 -13.83 -0.24 -18.27
C ASP A 273 -12.71 0.46 -17.51
N LEU A 274 -12.78 0.32 -16.18
CA LEU A 274 -11.79 0.80 -15.21
C LEU A 274 -10.39 0.18 -15.41
N LEU A 275 -10.22 -0.72 -16.39
CA LEU A 275 -8.93 -1.23 -16.84
C LEU A 275 -8.24 -0.30 -17.85
N THR A 276 -8.95 0.66 -18.45
CA THR A 276 -8.38 1.62 -19.41
C THR A 276 -7.73 2.82 -18.72
N ILE A 277 -8.21 3.20 -17.52
CA ILE A 277 -7.74 4.40 -16.81
C ILE A 277 -6.27 4.28 -16.33
N ARG A 278 -5.76 3.05 -16.11
CA ARG A 278 -4.36 2.86 -15.66
C ARG A 278 -3.36 2.58 -16.81
N ARG A 279 -3.80 2.46 -18.07
CA ARG A 279 -2.92 2.07 -19.19
C ARG A 279 -2.37 3.22 -20.03
N HIS A 280 -2.77 4.48 -19.82
CA HIS A 280 -2.25 5.60 -20.62
C HIS A 280 -1.30 6.50 -19.83
N PRO A 281 0.03 6.38 -20.04
CA PRO A 281 0.91 7.52 -19.93
C PRO A 281 0.74 8.40 -21.18
N ALA A 282 0.58 9.69 -20.97
CA ALA A 282 0.83 10.78 -21.91
C ALA A 282 0.58 10.52 -23.42
N SER A 283 -0.60 10.87 -23.93
CA SER A 283 -0.73 11.40 -25.28
C SER A 283 -1.97 12.29 -25.37
N HIS A 284 -1.76 13.49 -25.88
CA HIS A 284 -2.79 14.44 -26.27
C HIS A 284 -3.56 13.83 -27.46
N ASP A 285 -4.71 13.21 -27.20
CA ASP A 285 -5.88 13.19 -28.09
C ASP A 285 -6.93 12.23 -27.51
N PHE A 286 -7.86 12.80 -26.74
CA PHE A 286 -8.96 12.09 -26.13
C PHE A 286 -10.17 12.08 -27.08
N ALA A 287 -10.20 11.12 -28.01
CA ALA A 287 -11.40 10.82 -28.78
C ALA A 287 -12.25 9.76 -28.06
N VAL A 288 -13.17 10.20 -27.22
CA VAL A 288 -14.22 9.31 -26.67
C VAL A 288 -15.26 9.08 -27.75
N ARG A 289 -15.30 7.86 -28.31
CA ARG A 289 -16.50 7.39 -29.00
C ARG A 289 -17.57 7.10 -27.95
N VAL A 290 -18.45 8.07 -27.75
CA VAL A 290 -19.72 7.88 -27.04
C VAL A 290 -20.64 7.10 -27.96
N THR A 291 -20.76 5.78 -27.78
CA THR A 291 -21.89 5.03 -28.33
C THR A 291 -23.10 5.30 -27.45
N GLN A 292 -23.85 6.34 -27.80
CA GLN A 292 -25.15 6.61 -27.19
C GLN A 292 -26.16 5.63 -27.80
N GLU A 293 -26.61 4.63 -27.05
CA GLU A 293 -27.82 3.88 -27.42
C GLU A 293 -29.01 4.81 -27.21
N THR A 294 -29.40 5.53 -28.25
CA THR A 294 -30.65 6.27 -28.29
C THR A 294 -31.79 5.25 -28.31
N LYS A 295 -32.40 4.97 -27.16
CA LYS A 295 -33.72 4.32 -27.13
C LYS A 295 -34.71 5.30 -27.78
N THR A 296 -35.05 5.06 -29.04
CA THR A 296 -36.23 5.65 -29.69
C THR A 296 -37.45 5.18 -28.91
N LEU A 297 -37.98 6.05 -28.06
CA LEU A 297 -39.32 5.90 -27.50
C LEU A 297 -40.29 6.00 -28.68
N THR A 298 -40.88 4.86 -29.02
CA THR A 298 -42.00 4.73 -29.96
C THR A 298 -43.14 5.66 -29.59
N ASP A 299 -43.71 6.27 -30.63
CA ASP A 299 -44.87 7.16 -30.64
C ASP A 299 -45.93 6.80 -29.58
N THR A 300 -46.19 7.74 -28.69
CA THR A 300 -47.46 7.81 -27.97
C THR A 300 -48.09 9.16 -28.26
N GLU A 301 -49.18 9.08 -29.01
CA GLU A 301 -50.03 10.17 -29.47
C GLU A 301 -50.48 11.08 -28.31
N TRP A 302 -50.48 12.40 -28.55
CA TRP A 302 -51.27 13.37 -27.79
C TRP A 302 -52.06 14.23 -28.77
N PRO A 303 -53.41 14.20 -28.76
CA PRO A 303 -54.21 15.06 -29.61
C PRO A 303 -54.69 16.32 -28.85
N ILE A 304 -55.03 17.37 -29.61
CA ILE A 304 -55.88 18.55 -29.24
C ILE A 304 -55.08 19.69 -28.52
N GLN A 305 -55.08 20.99 -28.91
CA GLN A 305 -55.94 21.84 -29.75
C GLN A 305 -55.21 23.10 -30.29
N ARG A 306 -55.93 23.79 -31.18
CA ARG A 306 -55.60 24.86 -32.13
C ARG A 306 -55.88 26.29 -31.56
N SER A 307 -55.35 27.33 -32.24
CA SER A 307 -55.63 28.81 -32.17
C SER A 307 -54.56 29.65 -31.43
N LEU A 308 -53.93 30.73 -31.92
CA LEU A 308 -54.06 31.63 -33.09
C LEU A 308 -52.66 32.19 -33.49
N GLU A 309 -52.45 32.44 -34.79
CA GLU A 309 -51.38 33.23 -35.44
C GLU A 309 -51.64 34.77 -35.34
N PRO A 310 -50.83 35.71 -35.91
CA PRO A 310 -49.54 35.60 -36.64
C PRO A 310 -48.47 36.67 -36.27
N GLY A 311 -47.24 36.48 -36.76
CA GLY A 311 -46.41 37.61 -37.23
C GLY A 311 -44.92 37.54 -36.90
N VAL A 312 -44.10 37.04 -37.82
CA VAL A 312 -42.95 37.72 -38.46
C VAL A 312 -42.35 36.75 -39.49
N GLN A 313 -42.47 37.12 -40.77
CA GLN A 313 -41.85 36.45 -41.90
C GLN A 313 -40.51 37.10 -42.29
N SER A 314 -39.74 36.30 -43.04
CA SER A 314 -38.59 36.60 -43.91
C SER A 314 -37.24 36.20 -43.30
N ARG A 315 -36.34 35.51 -44.01
CA ARG A 315 -36.20 35.36 -45.47
C ARG A 315 -35.37 34.10 -45.80
N VAL A 316 -35.80 33.39 -46.84
CA VAL A 316 -35.08 32.30 -47.53
C VAL A 316 -33.93 32.89 -48.37
N SER A 317 -32.77 32.24 -48.39
CA SER A 317 -31.84 32.33 -49.54
C SER A 317 -31.12 31.01 -49.77
N THR A 318 -31.35 30.49 -50.98
CA THR A 318 -30.83 29.31 -51.65
C THR A 318 -29.32 29.35 -51.94
N GLN A 319 -28.74 28.17 -52.16
CA GLN A 319 -27.35 27.91 -52.59
C GLN A 319 -26.98 28.54 -53.94
N PRO A 320 -25.70 28.41 -54.34
CA PRO A 320 -25.48 27.63 -55.56
C PRO A 320 -24.34 26.59 -55.47
N LYS A 321 -24.57 25.47 -56.18
CA LYS A 321 -23.57 24.52 -56.66
C LYS A 321 -22.71 25.18 -57.74
N LEU A 322 -21.41 24.91 -57.76
CA LEU A 322 -20.58 24.99 -58.96
C LEU A 322 -19.71 23.74 -59.06
N SER A 323 -19.82 23.10 -60.23
CA SER A 323 -19.02 21.99 -60.75
C SER A 323 -17.95 22.50 -61.73
N CYS A 324 -17.12 21.56 -62.20
CA CYS A 324 -16.04 21.61 -63.21
C CYS A 324 -14.64 21.67 -62.58
N SER A 325 -13.70 20.77 -62.90
CA SER A 325 -13.55 19.81 -64.02
C SER A 325 -12.90 18.51 -63.54
#